data_AF-W5JS12-F1
#
_entry.id   AF-W5JS12-F1
#
_cell.length_a   1.000
_cell.length_b   1.000
_cell.length_c   1.000
_cell.angle_alpha   90.00
_cell.angle_beta   90.00
_cell.angle_gamma   90.00
#
_symmetry.space_group_name_H-M   'P 1'
#
loop_
_entity.id
_entity.type
_entity.pdbx_description
1 polymer ?
#
loop_
_entity_poly.entity_id
_entity_poly.type
_entity_poly.pdbx_seq_one_letter_code
_entity_poly.pdbx_strand_id
1 'polypeptide(L)'
;MEGMGSSLVQTPVTALLSAPWEWVACSTNSFMGYGPVTPHGYGASYNPHPNEIIFCISAFFSSDKTSASRFARSLQDSLDAMRDLLS
;
A
#
# COMPACT_ATOMS: atom_id res chain seq x y z
N MET A 1 -9.64 -11.22 23.94
CA MET A 1 -9.90 -11.13 22.49
C MET A 1 -8.62 -11.51 21.80
N GLU A 2 -8.58 -12.73 21.28
CA GLU A 2 -7.39 -13.38 20.74
C GLU A 2 -6.85 -12.60 19.54
N GLY A 3 -5.53 -12.39 19.53
CA GLY A 3 -4.84 -11.63 18.51
C GLY A 3 -4.93 -12.33 17.17
N MET A 4 -5.83 -11.85 16.30
CA MET A 4 -5.78 -12.14 14.87
C MET A 4 -4.57 -11.42 14.29
N GLY A 5 -3.44 -12.14 14.19
CA GLY A 5 -2.23 -11.62 13.58
C GLY A 5 -2.49 -11.16 12.15
N SER A 6 -2.29 -9.87 11.89
CA SER A 6 -2.29 -9.31 10.54
C SER A 6 -0.89 -9.48 9.92
N SER A 7 -0.85 -9.84 8.64
CA SER A 7 0.40 -9.77 7.87
C SER A 7 0.51 -8.37 7.29
N LEU A 8 1.60 -7.67 7.60
CA LEU A 8 1.94 -6.38 7.00
C LEU A 8 2.97 -6.64 5.90
N VAL A 9 2.61 -6.32 4.67
CA VAL A 9 3.53 -6.28 3.54
C VAL A 9 3.82 -4.83 3.24
N GLN A 10 5.10 -4.47 3.37
CA GLN A 10 5.60 -3.18 2.95
C GLN A 10 6.32 -3.35 1.63
N THR A 11 5.85 -2.66 0.61
CA THR A 11 6.44 -2.73 -0.72
C THR A 11 6.57 -1.32 -1.27
N PRO A 12 7.77 -0.90 -1.71
CA PRO A 12 7.88 0.27 -2.56
C PRO A 12 7.16 -0.06 -3.88
N VAL A 13 6.17 0.74 -4.26
CA VAL A 13 5.43 0.59 -5.53
C VAL A 13 5.63 1.90 -6.28
N THR A 14 6.61 1.92 -7.16
CA THR A 14 7.07 3.15 -7.82
C THR A 14 6.02 3.70 -8.78
N ALA A 15 5.21 4.66 -8.34
CA ALA A 15 4.35 5.46 -9.20
C ALA A 15 4.93 6.88 -9.33
N LEU A 16 5.56 7.16 -10.47
CA LEU A 16 6.09 8.48 -10.83
C LEU A 16 4.93 9.46 -11.06
N LEU A 17 4.62 10.29 -10.06
CA LEU A 17 3.74 11.45 -10.21
C LEU A 17 4.46 12.69 -9.73
N SER A 18 4.92 13.49 -10.68
CA SER A 18 5.54 14.79 -10.45
C SER A 18 4.46 15.83 -10.13
N ALA A 19 4.28 16.19 -8.86
CA ALA A 19 3.68 17.48 -8.47
C ALA A 19 4.17 17.92 -7.07
N PRO A 20 4.65 19.17 -6.91
CA PRO A 20 4.86 19.76 -5.60
C PRO A 20 3.49 20.05 -4.95
N TRP A 21 3.48 20.28 -3.63
CA TRP A 21 2.33 20.64 -2.78
C TRP A 21 1.69 19.46 -1.99
N GLU A 22 2.31 19.21 -0.83
CA GLU A 22 1.63 19.11 0.47
C GLU A 22 0.64 17.95 0.71
N TRP A 23 1.18 16.77 1.08
CA TRP A 23 0.70 16.04 2.25
C TRP A 23 1.94 15.59 3.02
N VAL A 24 1.83 15.46 4.33
CA VAL A 24 2.90 15.09 5.28
C VAL A 24 3.60 13.79 4.84
N ALA A 25 4.49 13.89 3.86
CA ALA A 25 5.51 12.92 3.59
C ALA A 25 6.45 13.08 4.77
N CYS A 26 6.37 12.16 5.72
CA CYS A 26 7.26 12.16 6.84
C CYS A 26 8.68 12.29 6.26
N SER A 27 9.37 13.39 6.61
CA SER A 27 10.77 13.64 6.19
C SER A 27 11.72 12.53 6.66
N THR A 28 11.23 11.69 7.58
CA THR A 28 11.88 10.45 8.03
C THR A 28 11.25 9.26 7.30
N ASN A 29 12.05 8.21 7.04
CA ASN A 29 11.66 6.94 6.39
C ASN A 29 10.60 6.12 7.18
N SER A 30 9.78 6.79 7.98
CA SER A 30 8.74 6.26 8.86
C SER A 30 7.45 6.07 8.08
N PHE A 31 6.96 4.85 8.08
CA PHE A 31 5.71 4.44 7.46
C PHE A 31 4.69 4.12 8.55
N MET A 32 3.45 4.59 8.39
CA MET A 32 2.34 4.21 9.25
C MET A 32 1.43 3.25 8.49
N GLY A 33 1.46 1.98 8.87
CA GLY A 33 0.50 0.98 8.42
C GLY A 33 -0.54 0.72 9.50
N TYR A 34 -1.79 0.52 9.12
CA TYR A 34 -2.85 0.04 10.00
C TYR A 34 -3.36 -1.33 9.53
N GLY A 35 -3.84 -2.14 10.45
CA GLY A 35 -4.49 -3.42 10.14
C GLY A 35 -5.84 -3.23 9.43
N PRO A 36 -6.41 -4.25 8.78
CA PRO A 36 -7.73 -4.13 8.16
C PRO A 36 -8.81 -3.79 9.19
N VAL A 37 -9.75 -2.92 8.81
CA VAL A 37 -10.90 -2.55 9.68
C VAL A 37 -12.06 -3.56 9.61
N THR A 38 -11.97 -4.55 8.72
CA THR A 38 -12.93 -5.64 8.60
C THR A 38 -12.22 -6.99 8.48
N PRO A 39 -12.83 -8.12 8.91
CA PRO A 39 -12.20 -9.44 8.89
C PRO A 39 -11.74 -9.93 7.51
N HIS A 40 -12.41 -9.48 6.44
CA HIS A 40 -12.06 -9.80 5.05
C HIS A 40 -11.64 -8.56 4.26
N GLY A 41 -11.07 -7.57 4.95
CA GLY A 41 -10.62 -6.32 4.34
C GLY A 41 -9.12 -6.28 4.08
N TYR A 42 -8.70 -5.16 3.52
CA TYR A 42 -7.32 -4.72 3.46
C TYR A 42 -7.15 -3.43 4.25
N GLY A 43 -6.01 -3.26 4.91
CA GLY A 43 -5.50 -1.93 5.25
C GLY A 43 -4.53 -1.51 4.15
N ALA A 44 -4.62 -0.28 3.66
CA ALA A 44 -3.69 0.25 2.68
C ALA A 44 -3.40 1.71 3.02
N SER A 45 -2.15 2.01 3.34
CA SER A 45 -1.65 3.38 3.43
C SER A 45 -0.58 3.59 2.36
N TYR A 46 -0.44 4.84 1.92
CA TYR A 46 0.53 5.22 0.90
C TYR A 46 1.22 6.53 1.27
N ASN A 47 2.50 6.62 0.94
CA ASN A 47 3.31 7.82 1.11
C ASN A 47 3.95 8.18 -0.23
N PRO A 48 3.45 9.21 -0.94
CA PRO A 48 4.04 9.64 -2.20
C PRO A 48 5.34 10.41 -1.94
N HIS A 49 6.38 10.02 -2.66
CA HIS A 49 7.66 10.71 -2.79
C HIS A 49 7.82 11.24 -4.22
N PRO A 50 8.75 12.17 -4.48
CA PRO A 50 8.91 12.75 -5.82
C PRO A 50 9.09 11.73 -6.95
N ASN A 51 9.70 10.56 -6.65
CA ASN A 51 10.03 9.55 -7.66
C ASN A 51 9.33 8.20 -7.45
N GLU A 52 8.64 8.00 -6.33
CA GLU A 52 8.04 6.71 -5.97
C GLU A 52 6.86 6.88 -5.02
N ILE A 53 6.05 5.84 -4.84
CA ILE A 53 5.02 5.81 -3.79
C ILE A 53 5.26 4.58 -2.94
N ILE A 54 5.38 4.76 -1.63
CA ILE A 54 5.57 3.63 -0.72
C ILE A 54 4.19 3.20 -0.23
N PHE A 55 3.81 1.94 -0.47
CA PHE A 55 2.56 1.38 0.03
C PHE A 55 2.80 0.41 1.18
N CYS A 56 1.98 0.52 2.21
CA CYS A 56 1.90 -0.45 3.30
C CYS A 56 0.52 -1.11 3.23
N ILE A 57 0.51 -2.40 2.89
CA ILE A 57 -0.71 -3.17 2.71
C ILE A 57 -0.77 -4.23 3.80
N SER A 58 -1.90 -4.31 4.48
CA SER A 58 -2.17 -5.31 5.49
C SER A 58 -3.42 -6.12 5.14
N ALA A 59 -3.40 -7.39 5.52
CA ALA A 59 -4.55 -8.29 5.45
C ALA A 59 -4.50 -9.24 6.66
N PHE A 60 -5.67 -9.71 7.11
CA PHE A 60 -5.71 -10.76 8.14
C PHE A 60 -5.30 -12.09 7.54
N PHE A 61 -4.36 -12.80 8.19
CA PHE A 61 -3.92 -14.11 7.72
C PHE A 61 -5.04 -15.16 7.79
N SER A 62 -6.00 -14.97 8.70
CA SER A 62 -7.16 -15.84 8.87
C SER A 62 -8.19 -15.73 7.74
N SER A 63 -8.07 -14.75 6.85
CA SER A 63 -9.00 -14.55 5.74
C SER A 63 -8.54 -15.34 4.51
N ASP A 64 -9.34 -16.31 4.09
CA ASP A 64 -9.18 -17.06 2.85
C ASP A 64 -9.43 -16.22 1.59
N LYS A 65 -10.08 -15.06 1.75
CA LYS A 65 -10.47 -14.15 0.66
C LYS A 65 -9.47 -13.03 0.40
N THR A 66 -8.58 -12.74 1.34
CA THR A 66 -7.67 -11.60 1.22
C THR A 66 -6.20 -12.00 1.33
N SER A 67 -5.34 -11.33 0.56
CA SER A 67 -3.91 -11.57 0.56
C SER A 67 -3.16 -10.28 0.25
N ALA A 68 -2.42 -9.76 1.24
CA ALA A 68 -1.69 -8.51 1.11
C ALA A 68 -0.69 -8.54 -0.06
N SER A 69 -0.02 -9.67 -0.28
CA SER A 69 0.93 -9.84 -1.39
C SER A 69 0.24 -9.86 -2.76
N ARG A 70 -0.91 -10.53 -2.90
CA ARG A 70 -1.69 -10.49 -4.14
C ARG A 70 -2.22 -9.10 -4.45
N PHE A 71 -2.69 -8.40 -3.42
CA PHE A 71 -3.15 -7.02 -3.56
C PHE A 71 -2.00 -6.09 -3.98
N ALA A 72 -0.83 -6.19 -3.35
CA ALA A 72 0.35 -5.40 -3.71
C ALA A 72 0.76 -5.59 -5.18
N ARG A 73 0.74 -6.84 -5.66
CA ARG A 73 1.07 -7.12 -7.06
C ARG A 73 0.05 -6.53 -8.03
N SER A 74 -1.24 -6.75 -7.75
CA SER A 74 -2.32 -6.22 -8.58
C SER A 74 -2.31 -4.68 -8.62
N LEU A 75 -1.92 -4.06 -7.50
CA LEU A 75 -1.78 -2.61 -7.40
C LEU A 75 -0.63 -2.08 -8.25
N GLN A 76 0.53 -2.73 -8.21
CA GLN A 76 1.67 -2.39 -9.07
C GLN A 76 1.29 -2.51 -10.55
N ASP A 77 0.69 -3.64 -10.96
CA ASP A 77 0.28 -3.88 -12.34
C ASP A 77 -0.73 -2.81 -12.81
N SER A 78 -1.64 -2.38 -11.93
CA SER A 78 -2.62 -1.32 -12.22
C SER A 78 -1.97 0.06 -12.38
N LEU A 79 -0.97 0.38 -11.54
CA LEU A 79 -0.25 1.65 -11.62
C LEU A 79 0.64 1.72 -12.86
N ASP A 80 1.26 0.60 -13.25
CA ASP A 80 2.03 0.51 -14.48
C ASP A 80 1.12 0.65 -15.70
N ALA A 81 -0.05 -0.01 -15.72
CA ALA A 81 -1.04 0.18 -16.78
C ALA A 81 -1.53 1.63 -16.89
N MET A 82 -1.75 2.32 -15.76
CA MET A 82 -2.11 3.74 -15.77
C MET A 82 -0.97 4.62 -16.31
N ARG A 83 0.29 4.28 -16.01
CA ARG A 83 1.45 4.99 -16.58
C ARG A 83 1.50 4.82 -18.09
N ASP A 84 1.32 3.60 -18.58
CA ASP A 84 1.37 3.28 -20.01
C ASP A 84 0.25 3.99 -20.81
N LEU A 85 -0.89 4.27 -20.19
CA LEU A 85 -1.96 5.05 -20.81
C LEU A 85 -1.69 6.56 -20.86
N LEU A 86 -0.80 7.06 -20.01
CA LEU A 86 -0.46 8.48 -19.89
C LEU A 86 0.82 8.85 -20.65
N SER A 87 1.54 7.87 -21.22
CA SER A 87 2.70 8.06 -22.11
C SER A 87 2.27 8.33 -23.55
#